data_AF-A0AAU2SI56-F1
#
_entry.id   AF-A0AAU2SI56-F1
#
_cell.length_a   1.000
_cell.length_b   1.000
_cell.length_c   1.000
_cell.angle_alpha   90.00
_cell.angle_beta   90.00
_cell.angle_gamma   90.00
#
_symmetry.space_group_name_H-M   'P 1'
#
loop_
_entity.id
_entity.type
_entity.pdbx_description
1 polymer ?
#
loop_
_entity_poly.entity_id
_entity_poly.type
_entity_poly.pdbx_seq_one_letter_code
_entity_poly.pdbx_strand_id
1 'polypeptide(L)'
;MLELTEMIRELRRELIEATADGSGQPVRFELGPVEIEVSVAVSREAGGSGNVRFWVVEAGADGEYGQATTQRIALTLHPRTVSADGATQTALIGGKKVSGER
;
A
#
# COMPACT_ATOMS: atom_id res chain seq x y z
N MET A 1 -10.48 -3.14 -13.12
CA MET A 1 -9.66 -4.17 -12.43
C MET A 1 -8.37 -3.51 -12.02
N LEU A 2 -8.07 -3.50 -10.72
CA LEU A 2 -6.89 -2.84 -10.17
C LEU A 2 -5.87 -3.91 -9.76
N GLU A 3 -4.64 -3.77 -10.23
CA GLU A 3 -3.53 -4.61 -9.79
C GLU A 3 -3.09 -4.20 -8.38
N LEU A 4 -2.74 -5.18 -7.51
CA LEU A 4 -2.24 -4.88 -6.17
C LEU A 4 -1.00 -3.98 -6.21
N THR A 5 -0.13 -4.18 -7.21
CA THR A 5 1.05 -3.32 -7.40
C THR A 5 0.65 -1.87 -7.60
N GLU A 6 -0.42 -1.60 -8.35
CA GLU A 6 -0.87 -0.25 -8.63
C GLU A 6 -1.49 0.39 -7.38
N MET A 7 -2.32 -0.37 -6.65
CA MET A 7 -2.85 0.07 -5.35
C MET A 7 -1.74 0.45 -4.36
N ILE A 8 -0.68 -0.37 -4.27
CA ILE A 8 0.45 -0.10 -3.38
C ILE A 8 1.27 1.12 -3.84
N ARG A 9 1.40 1.35 -5.16
CA ARG A 9 2.05 2.56 -5.70
C ARG A 9 1.25 3.80 -5.36
N GLU A 10 -0.07 3.74 -5.54
CA GLU A 10 -1.00 4.81 -5.22
C GLU A 10 -0.89 5.20 -3.75
N LEU A 11 -1.06 4.22 -2.86
CA LEU A 11 -0.93 4.42 -1.42
C LEU A 11 0.43 5.05 -1.05
N ARG A 12 1.52 4.56 -1.64
CA ARG A 12 2.84 5.12 -1.40
C ARG A 12 2.91 6.60 -1.79
N ARG A 13 2.32 6.98 -2.92
CA ARG A 13 2.28 8.37 -3.37
C ARG A 13 1.53 9.25 -2.36
N GLU A 14 0.33 8.84 -1.96
CA GLU A 14 -0.49 9.57 -0.98
C GLU A 14 0.25 9.75 0.36
N LEU A 15 0.93 8.70 0.83
CA LEU A 15 1.73 8.77 2.07
C LEU A 15 2.94 9.72 1.94
N ILE A 16 3.56 9.77 0.76
CA ILE A 16 4.65 10.72 0.47
C ILE A 16 4.13 12.16 0.47
N GLU A 17 2.97 12.39 -0.15
CA GLU A 17 2.32 13.70 -0.20
C GLU A 17 1.93 14.19 1.20
N ALA A 18 1.27 13.35 2.00
CA ALA A 18 0.95 13.67 3.40
C ALA A 18 2.20 13.98 4.24
N THR A 19 3.31 13.28 3.97
CA THR A 19 4.59 13.56 4.62
C THR A 19 5.14 14.93 4.22
N ALA A 20 5.00 15.32 2.95
CA ALA A 20 5.44 16.60 2.41
C ALA A 20 4.60 17.76 2.95
N ASP A 21 3.27 17.62 3.00
CA ASP A 21 2.33 18.65 3.47
C ASP A 21 2.52 19.00 4.95
N GLY A 22 2.88 18.02 5.76
CA GLY A 22 3.20 18.23 7.16
C GLY A 22 4.52 18.98 7.39
N SER A 23 5.38 19.12 6.37
CA SER A 23 6.69 19.75 6.51
C SER A 23 6.55 21.22 6.95
N GLY A 24 7.25 21.57 8.03
CA GLY A 24 7.22 22.93 8.58
C GLY A 24 6.05 23.21 9.52
N GLN A 25 5.14 22.25 9.73
CA GLN A 25 4.10 22.36 10.75
C GLN A 25 4.69 22.20 12.17
N PRO A 26 4.14 22.92 13.16
CA PRO A 26 4.60 22.85 14.56
C PRO A 26 4.24 21.52 15.24
N VAL A 27 3.25 20.81 14.71
CA VAL A 27 2.82 19.49 15.20
C VAL A 27 2.99 18.47 14.08
N ARG A 28 3.53 17.29 14.42
CA ARG A 28 3.83 16.19 13.49
C ARG A 28 3.35 14.88 14.09
N PHE A 29 3.00 13.93 13.23
CA PHE A 29 2.53 12.61 13.62
C PHE A 29 3.50 11.53 13.19
N GLU A 30 3.67 10.50 14.00
CA GLU A 30 4.35 9.28 13.57
C GLU A 30 3.41 8.48 12.64
N LEU A 31 3.91 8.07 11.47
CA LEU A 31 3.18 7.18 10.58
C LEU A 31 3.32 5.75 11.10
N GLY A 32 2.32 5.33 11.89
CA GLY A 32 2.21 3.98 12.42
C GLY A 32 1.91 2.92 11.35
N PRO A 33 1.64 1.67 11.76
CA PRO A 33 1.21 0.62 10.86
C PRO A 33 -0.03 1.04 10.05
N VAL A 34 -0.02 0.77 8.75
CA VAL A 34 -1.16 0.98 7.85
C VAL A 34 -1.80 -0.38 7.60
N GLU A 35 -3.01 -0.54 8.12
CA GLU A 35 -3.82 -1.75 7.94
C GLU A 35 -4.70 -1.59 6.71
N ILE A 36 -4.63 -2.57 5.82
CA ILE A 36 -5.37 -2.55 4.57
C ILE A 36 -6.01 -3.91 4.35
N GLU A 37 -7.23 -3.88 3.88
CA GLU A 37 -8.01 -5.07 3.64
C GLU A 37 -8.54 -5.02 2.22
N VAL A 38 -8.19 -6.04 1.45
CA VAL A 38 -8.55 -6.12 0.03
C VAL A 38 -9.20 -7.45 -0.28
N SER A 39 -10.23 -7.40 -1.10
CA SER A 39 -10.74 -8.58 -1.78
C SER A 39 -9.91 -8.78 -3.04
N VAL A 40 -9.40 -9.98 -3.25
CA VAL A 40 -8.63 -10.34 -4.44
C VAL A 40 -9.26 -11.52 -5.12
N ALA A 41 -9.22 -11.53 -6.44
CA ALA A 41 -9.69 -12.65 -7.22
C ALA A 41 -8.51 -13.32 -7.93
N VAL A 42 -8.56 -14.65 -7.97
CA VAL A 42 -7.58 -15.48 -8.67
C VAL A 42 -8.31 -16.29 -9.72
N SER A 43 -7.86 -16.20 -10.98
CA SER A 43 -8.30 -17.10 -12.04
C SER A 43 -7.13 -17.80 -12.71
N ARG A 44 -7.42 -18.99 -13.23
CA ARG A 44 -6.52 -19.79 -14.05
C ARG A 44 -7.15 -19.90 -15.43
N GLU A 45 -6.50 -19.34 -16.45
CA GLU A 45 -6.99 -19.48 -17.83
C GLU A 45 -6.80 -20.91 -18.32
N ALA A 46 -7.88 -21.51 -18.83
CA ALA A 46 -7.87 -22.85 -19.41
C ALA A 46 -7.44 -22.78 -20.88
N GLY A 47 -6.14 -22.78 -21.15
CA GLY A 47 -5.60 -22.93 -22.50
C GLY A 47 -4.20 -22.34 -22.65
N GLY A 48 -3.20 -23.20 -22.90
CA GLY A 48 -1.87 -22.83 -23.39
C GLY A 48 -1.10 -21.80 -22.55
N SER A 49 -0.23 -22.28 -21.66
CA SER A 49 0.54 -21.55 -20.63
C SER A 49 -0.28 -21.23 -19.37
N GLY A 50 0.06 -21.89 -18.26
CA GLY A 50 -0.67 -21.82 -16.99
C GLY A 50 -0.44 -20.50 -16.24
N ASN A 51 -0.75 -19.36 -16.87
CA ASN A 51 -0.63 -18.05 -16.25
C ASN A 51 -1.78 -17.87 -15.24
N VAL A 52 -1.43 -17.78 -13.97
CA VAL A 52 -2.35 -17.38 -12.91
C VAL A 52 -2.41 -15.86 -12.92
N ARG A 53 -3.61 -15.29 -12.97
CA ARG A 53 -3.83 -13.84 -12.84
C ARG A 53 -4.37 -13.56 -11.44
N PHE A 54 -3.87 -12.50 -10.81
CA PHE A 54 -4.22 -12.07 -9.46
C PHE A 54 -4.52 -10.58 -9.50
N TRP A 55 -5.66 -10.16 -8.95
CA TRP A 55 -6.05 -8.74 -8.96
C TRP A 55 -6.96 -8.39 -7.77
N VAL A 56 -7.07 -7.10 -7.47
CA VAL A 56 -7.98 -6.56 -6.45
C VAL A 56 -9.36 -6.33 -7.06
N VAL A 57 -10.41 -6.71 -6.33
CA VAL A 57 -11.82 -6.51 -6.69
C VAL A 57 -12.49 -5.53 -5.73
N GLU A 58 -13.40 -4.71 -6.26
CA GLU A 58 -14.18 -3.74 -5.49
C GLU A 58 -15.39 -4.40 -4.83
N ALA A 59 -15.82 -3.85 -3.69
CA ALA A 59 -16.99 -4.33 -2.97
C ALA A 59 -18.27 -4.18 -3.83
N GLY A 60 -18.92 -5.30 -4.17
CA GLY A 60 -20.17 -5.35 -4.95
C GLY A 60 -20.04 -5.84 -6.39
N ALA A 61 -18.82 -6.13 -6.87
CA ALA A 61 -18.57 -6.58 -8.24
C ALA A 61 -18.59 -8.11 -8.43
N ASP A 62 -19.02 -8.88 -7.43
CA ASP A 62 -18.95 -10.35 -7.41
C ASP A 62 -19.71 -11.03 -8.57
N GLY A 63 -20.68 -10.35 -9.19
CA GLY A 63 -21.48 -10.89 -10.29
C GLY A 63 -20.78 -10.93 -11.66
N GLU A 64 -19.70 -10.17 -11.86
CA GLU A 64 -19.10 -9.93 -13.19
C GLU A 64 -17.88 -10.83 -13.49
N TYR A 65 -17.31 -11.52 -12.49
CA TYR A 65 -15.96 -12.11 -12.60
C TYR A 65 -15.89 -13.61 -12.96
N GLY A 66 -16.98 -14.27 -13.34
CA GLY A 66 -16.94 -15.70 -13.75
C GLY A 66 -16.44 -16.62 -12.63
N GLN A 67 -15.89 -17.81 -12.95
CA GLN A 67 -15.38 -18.79 -11.95
C GLN A 67 -14.10 -18.34 -11.20
N ALA A 68 -13.93 -17.05 -10.92
CA ALA A 68 -12.85 -16.55 -10.10
C ALA A 68 -13.14 -16.86 -8.62
N THR A 69 -12.12 -17.29 -7.89
CA THR A 69 -12.22 -17.43 -6.43
C THR A 69 -11.82 -16.11 -5.79
N THR A 70 -12.76 -15.44 -5.13
CA THR A 70 -12.49 -14.23 -4.34
C THR A 70 -12.01 -14.61 -2.94
N GLN A 71 -10.91 -14.01 -2.47
CA GLN A 71 -10.39 -14.15 -1.11
C GLN A 71 -10.15 -12.78 -0.50
N ARG A 72 -10.31 -12.67 0.82
CA ARG A 72 -10.00 -11.46 1.56
C ARG A 72 -8.59 -11.56 2.13
N ILE A 73 -7.77 -10.57 1.86
CA ILE A 73 -6.39 -10.48 2.36
C ILE A 73 -6.27 -9.22 3.22
N ALA A 74 -5.76 -9.40 4.43
CA ALA A 74 -5.35 -8.31 5.30
C ALA A 74 -3.83 -8.11 5.19
N LEU A 75 -3.41 -6.87 4.96
CA LEU A 75 -2.02 -6.45 4.87
C LEU A 75 -1.75 -5.41 5.96
N THR A 76 -0.70 -5.63 6.74
CA THR A 76 -0.15 -4.61 7.63
C THR A 76 1.14 -4.10 7.03
N LEU A 77 1.14 -2.84 6.59
CA LEU A 77 2.34 -2.17 6.08
C LEU A 77 2.96 -1.36 7.21
N HIS A 78 4.30 -1.35 7.25
CA HIS A 78 5.06 -0.52 8.19
C HIS A 78 5.83 0.52 7.38
N PRO A 79 5.28 1.72 7.15
CA PRO A 79 5.96 2.73 6.35
C PRO A 79 7.28 3.16 6.99
N ARG A 80 8.36 3.07 6.22
CA ARG A 80 9.69 3.49 6.63
C ARG A 80 10.26 4.48 5.63
N THR A 81 11.08 5.40 6.12
CA THR A 81 11.95 6.22 5.28
C THR A 81 13.38 5.72 5.39
N VAL A 82 14.13 5.86 4.30
CA VAL A 82 15.55 5.51 4.24
C VAL A 82 16.34 6.81 4.11
N SER A 83 17.27 7.06 5.03
CA SER A 83 18.17 8.21 4.97
C SER A 83 19.30 7.99 3.97
N ALA A 84 20.04 9.05 3.65
CA ALA A 84 21.12 9.02 2.67
C ALA A 84 22.27 8.05 3.03
N ASP A 85 22.43 7.75 4.31
CA ASP A 85 23.37 6.77 4.86
C ASP A 85 22.82 5.33 4.89
N GLY A 86 21.59 5.12 4.39
CA GLY A 86 20.93 3.81 4.36
C GLY A 86 20.22 3.40 5.65
N ALA A 87 20.25 4.24 6.69
CA ALA A 87 19.50 3.94 7.91
C ALA A 87 17.98 4.02 7.66
N THR A 88 17.24 3.11 8.27
CA THR A 88 15.77 3.02 8.12
C THR A 88 15.10 3.52 9.38
N GLN A 89 14.13 4.43 9.26
CA GLN A 89 13.36 4.99 10.37
C GLN A 89 11.86 4.99 10.08
N THR A 90 11.02 5.00 11.13
CA THR A 90 9.57 5.18 10.95
C THR A 90 9.30 6.48 10.21
N ALA A 91 8.38 6.45 9.26
CA ALA A 91 7.96 7.66 8.55
C ALA A 91 7.25 8.62 9.51
N LEU A 92 7.36 9.93 9.26
CA LEU A 92 6.67 10.96 10.02
C LEU A 92 5.79 11.76 9.06
N ILE A 93 4.51 11.89 9.38
CA ILE A 93 3.60 12.83 8.72
C ILE A 93 3.86 14.20 9.34
N GLY A 94 4.62 15.06 8.66
CA GLY A 94 5.19 16.24 9.31
C GLY A 94 6.57 16.68 8.84
N GLY A 95 7.25 15.88 8.01
CA GLY A 95 8.61 16.16 7.53
C GLY A 95 9.66 15.21 8.11
N LYS A 96 10.92 15.36 7.67
CA LYS A 96 12.03 14.48 8.09
C LYS A 96 12.33 14.66 9.59
N LYS A 97 12.57 13.54 10.28
CA LYS A 97 13.26 13.56 11.58
C LYS A 97 14.67 14.07 11.30
N VAL A 98 15.02 15.23 11.84
CA VAL A 98 16.40 15.73 11.77
C VAL A 98 17.19 14.92 12.80
N SER A 99 18.27 14.28 12.37
CA SER A 99 19.20 13.63 13.29
C SER A 99 19.73 14.68 14.27
N GLY A 100 19.25 14.70 15.52
CA GLY A 100 19.74 15.62 16.55
C GLY A 100 18.74 16.08 17.62
N GLU A 101 17.46 15.72 17.60
CA GLU A 101 16.57 16.06 18.72
C GLU A 101 16.91 15.19 19.96
N ARG A 102 17.48 15.86 20.97
CA ARG A 102 17.56 15.40 22.36
C ARG A 102 16.33 15.88 23.12
#